data_AF-A0A537VP36-F1
#
_entry.id   AF-A0A537VP36-F1
#
_cell.length_a   1.000
_cell.length_b   1.000
_cell.length_c   1.000
_cell.angle_alpha   90.00
_cell.angle_beta   90.00
_cell.angle_gamma   90.00
#
_symmetry.space_group_name_H-M   'P 1'
#
loop_
_entity.id
_entity.type
_entity.pdbx_description
1 polymer ?
#
loop_
_entity_poly.entity_id
_entity_poly.type
_entity_poly.pdbx_seq_one_letter_code
_entity_poly.pdbx_strand_id
1 'polypeptide(L)' 'DAERLVCALFARYLDRPDDLPAEWAQIVDGGDAAARLRHIADFIAGMTDRYALMEHARLFDSTPELR' A
#
# COMPACT_ATOMS: atom_id res chain seq x y z
N ASP A 1 4.38 -13.62 -8.98
CA ASP A 1 2.91 -13.75 -9.00
C ASP A 1 2.26 -12.48 -8.51
N ALA A 2 1.24 -12.02 -9.24
CA ALA A 2 0.48 -10.81 -8.93
C ALA A 2 -0.20 -10.88 -7.56
N GLU A 3 -0.70 -12.06 -7.17
CA GLU A 3 -1.32 -12.28 -5.86
C GLU A 3 -0.37 -11.94 -4.70
N ARG A 4 0.88 -12.43 -4.75
CA ARG A 4 1.88 -12.15 -3.71
C ARG A 4 2.20 -10.66 -3.61
N LEU A 5 2.27 -9.97 -4.75
CA LEU A 5 2.50 -8.52 -4.80
C LEU A 5 1.35 -7.75 -4.13
N VAL A 6 0.10 -8.10 -4.47
CA VAL A 6 -1.10 -7.49 -3.89
C VAL A 6 -1.16 -7.74 -2.37
N CYS A 7 -0.93 -8.98 -1.93
CA CYS A 7 -0.89 -9.31 -0.50
C CYS A 7 0.20 -8.54 0.25
N ALA A 8 1.39 -8.40 -0.36
CA ALA A 8 2.49 -7.64 0.24
C ALA A 8 2.13 -6.16 0.40
N LEU A 9 1.62 -5.52 -0.65
CA LEU A 9 1.17 -4.12 -0.60
C LEU A 9 0.08 -3.92 0.46
N PHE A 10 -0.93 -4.80 0.49
CA PHE A 10 -2.01 -4.73 1.47
C PHE A 10 -1.46 -4.79 2.91
N ALA A 11 -0.59 -5.76 3.20
CA ALA A 11 0.02 -5.90 4.51
C ALA A 11 0.86 -4.67 4.89
N ARG A 12 1.59 -4.08 3.93
CA ARG A 12 2.47 -2.92 4.14
C ARG A 12 1.69 -1.66 4.50
N TYR A 13 0.58 -1.38 3.81
CA TYR A 13 -0.30 -0.25 4.14
C TYR A 13 -1.13 -0.50 5.42
N LEU A 14 -1.41 -1.77 5.73
CA LEU A 14 -2.04 -2.15 7.00
C LEU A 14 -1.09 -2.05 8.21
N ASP A 15 0.20 -2.20 8.02
CA ASP A 15 1.18 -1.97 9.09
C ASP A 15 1.51 -0.48 9.21
N ARG A 16 1.65 0.22 8.07
CA ARG A 16 2.06 1.63 8.01
C ARG A 16 1.16 2.44 7.06
N PRO A 17 0.02 2.97 7.56
CA PRO A 17 -0.85 3.86 6.81
C PRO A 17 -0.15 5.04 6.16
N ASP A 18 0.91 5.56 6.80
CA ASP A 18 1.65 6.73 6.33
C ASP A 18 2.35 6.51 4.97
N ASP A 19 2.47 5.26 4.53
CA ASP A 19 3.01 4.93 3.22
C ASP A 19 1.97 5.05 2.09
N LEU A 20 0.68 5.17 2.44
CA LEU A 20 -0.38 5.53 1.49
C LEU A 20 -0.22 6.99 1.04
N PRO A 21 -0.68 7.33 -0.17
CA PRO A 21 -0.86 8.72 -0.56
C PRO A 21 -1.69 9.49 0.47
N ALA A 22 -1.38 10.77 0.69
CA ALA A 22 -1.94 11.56 1.79
C ALA A 22 -3.47 11.62 1.76
N GLU A 23 -4.06 11.67 0.56
CA GLU A 23 -5.50 11.65 0.34
C GLU A 23 -6.19 10.36 0.79
N TRP A 24 -5.45 9.24 0.84
CA TRP A 24 -5.93 7.94 1.34
C TRP A 24 -5.59 7.74 2.83
N ALA A 25 -4.43 8.22 3.28
CA ALA A 25 -3.99 8.09 4.67
C ALA A 25 -4.92 8.82 5.66
N GLN A 26 -5.42 10.01 5.30
CA GLN A 26 -6.32 10.80 6.16
C GLN A 26 -7.64 10.10 6.48
N ILE A 27 -8.12 9.25 5.57
CA ILE A 27 -9.41 8.55 5.72
C ILE A 27 -9.25 7.31 6.62
N VAL A 28 -8.04 6.76 6.68
CA VAL A 28 -7.71 5.57 7.48
C VAL A 28 -7.67 5.86 8.98
N ASP A 29 -7.32 7.08 9.39
CA ASP A 29 -7.12 7.45 10.80
C ASP A 29 -8.43 7.72 11.57
N GLY A 30 -9.55 7.96 10.86
CA GLY A 30 -10.84 8.32 11.46
C GLY A 30 -11.90 7.21 11.49
N GLY A 31 -11.64 6.04 10.89
CA GLY A 31 -12.61 4.96 10.70
C GLY A 31 -12.44 3.76 11.64
N ASP A 32 -13.44 2.88 11.69
CA ASP A 32 -13.29 1.57 12.35
C ASP A 32 -12.31 0.65 11.58
N ALA A 33 -11.86 -0.43 12.24
CA ALA A 33 -10.89 -1.35 11.66
C ALA A 33 -11.35 -1.95 10.32
N ALA A 34 -12.65 -2.13 10.11
CA ALA A 34 -13.19 -2.69 8.88
C ALA A 34 -13.21 -1.66 7.74
N ALA A 35 -13.51 -0.39 8.04
CA ALA A 35 -13.43 0.72 7.11
C ALA A 35 -12.00 0.93 6.61
N ARG A 36 -11.02 0.84 7.52
CA ARG A 36 -9.60 0.88 7.19
C ARG A 36 -9.20 -0.22 6.20
N LEU A 37 -9.59 -1.47 6.47
CA LEU A 37 -9.28 -2.60 5.58
C LEU A 37 -9.89 -2.40 4.18
N ARG A 38 -11.14 -1.91 4.11
CA ARG A 38 -11.81 -1.63 2.84
C ARG A 38 -11.11 -0.54 2.04
N HIS A 39 -10.73 0.57 2.68
CA HIS A 39 -10.04 1.65 1.97
C HIS A 39 -8.69 1.26 1.40
N ILE A 40 -7.91 0.45 2.12
CA ILE A 40 -6.67 -0.10 1.58
C ILE A 40 -6.95 -1.01 0.38
N ALA A 41 -7.99 -1.85 0.47
CA ALA A 41 -8.39 -2.71 -0.65
C ALA A 41 -8.86 -1.91 -1.87
N ASP A 42 -9.65 -0.86 -1.68
CA ASP A 42 -10.13 0.03 -2.74
C ASP A 42 -8.96 0.74 -3.44
N PHE A 43 -8.00 1.23 -2.66
CA PHE A 43 -6.78 1.85 -3.20
C PHE A 43 -6.00 0.87 -4.09
N ILE A 44 -5.78 -0.36 -3.61
CA ILE A 44 -5.05 -1.39 -4.37
C ILE A 44 -5.83 -1.83 -5.60
N ALA A 45 -7.15 -1.98 -5.50
CA ALA A 45 -8.00 -2.34 -6.63
C ALA A 45 -8.04 -1.26 -7.73
N GLY A 46 -7.81 0.00 -7.36
CA GLY A 46 -7.68 1.13 -8.29
C GLY A 46 -6.31 1.24 -8.97
N MET A 47 -5.32 0.43 -8.59
CA MET A 47 -4.00 0.50 -9.19
C MET A 47 -3.97 -0.11 -10.59
N THR A 48 -3.18 0.49 -11.47
CA THR A 48 -2.74 -0.20 -12.70
C THR A 48 -1.58 -1.15 -12.38
N ASP A 49 -1.37 -2.18 -13.20
CA ASP A 49 -0.24 -3.11 -13.04
C ASP A 49 1.11 -2.38 -12.91
N ARG A 50 1.32 -1.35 -13.75
CA ARG A 50 2.54 -0.54 -13.72
C ARG A 50 2.70 0.20 -12.40
N TYR A 51 1.62 0.77 -11.87
CA TYR A 51 1.67 1.51 -10.61
C TYR A 51 1.91 0.57 -9.42
N ALA A 52 1.26 -0.59 -9.39
CA ALA A 52 1.45 -1.59 -8.35
C ALA A 52 2.91 -2.10 -8.30
N LEU A 53 3.54 -2.32 -9.47
CA LEU A 53 4.96 -2.67 -9.56
C LEU A 53 5.88 -1.55 -9.05
N MET A 54 5.57 -0.28 -9.38
CA MET A 54 6.35 0.86 -8.90
C MET A 54 6.23 1.05 -7.39
N GLU A 55 5.03 0.93 -6.82
CA GLU A 55 4.82 0.99 -5.38
C GLU A 55 5.51 -0.17 -4.66
N HIS A 56 5.44 -1.38 -5.20
CA HIS A 56 6.15 -2.51 -4.64
C HIS A 56 7.67 -2.28 -4.66
N ALA A 57 8.23 -1.75 -5.75
CA ALA A 57 9.65 -1.41 -5.82
C ALA A 57 10.01 -0.32 -4.78
N ARG A 58 9.22 0.76 -4.68
CA ARG A 58 9.43 1.84 -3.71
C ARG A 58 9.45 1.36 -2.27
N LEU A 59 8.53 0.45 -1.93
CA LEU A 59 8.26 0.06 -0.53
C LEU A 59 9.09 -1.12 -0.05
N PHE A 60 9.54 -1.99 -0.95
CA PHE A 60 10.23 -3.23 -0.60
C PHE A 60 11.63 -3.34 -1.19
N ASP A 61 11.94 -2.59 -2.25
CA ASP A 61 13.22 -2.67 -2.95
C ASP A 61 14.18 -1.58 -2.50
N SER A 62 14.24 -1.39 -1.18
CA SER A 62 15.30 -0.60 -0.54
C SER A 62 16.60 -1.40 -0.58
N THR A 63 17.25 -1.44 -1.74
CA THR A 63 18.71 -1.63 -1.75
C THR A 63 19.28 -0.40 -1.06
N PRO A 64 19.91 -0.51 0.12
CA PRO A 64 20.67 0.61 0.64
C PRO A 64 21.76 0.86 -0.39
N GLU A 65 21.78 2.04 -1.02
CA GLU A 65 22.99 2.50 -1.68
C GLU A 65 24.08 2.51 -0.60
N LEU A 66 24.89 1.44 -0.58
CA LEU A 66 26.11 1.35 0.20
C LEU A 66 26.99 2.51 -0.28
N ARG A 67 26.97 3.60 0.49
CA ARG A 67 28.01 4.63 0.48
C ARG A 67 29.05 4.29 1.52
#